data_AF-A0A7W1UBE9-F1
#
_entry.id   AF-A0A7W1UBE9-F1
#
_cell.length_a   1.000
_cell.length_b   1.000
_cell.length_c   1.000
_cell.angle_alpha   90.00
_cell.angle_beta   90.00
_cell.angle_gamma   90.00
#
_symmetry.space_group_name_H-M   'P 1'
#
loop_
_entity.id
_entity.type
_entity.pdbx_description
1 polymer ?
#
loop_
_entity_poly.entity_id
_entity_poly.type
_entity_poly.pdbx_seq_one_letter_code
_entity_poly.pdbx_strand_id
1 'polypeptide(L)'
;MVEKTLKFSGFFEQESCGQCPPCRIGTQELAILMRKIEDGSGEERDLAKLLQICGFVKGTGFCTLVTGAAVLVQNSLRLFRQEFEEHIRLGRCPFKPVPVGAE
;
A
#
# COMPACT_ATOMS: atom_id res chain seq x y z
N MET A 1 5.75 1.21 -9.84
CA MET A 1 5.49 0.13 -8.84
C MET A 1 4.36 0.44 -7.85
N VAL A 2 4.08 1.70 -7.53
CA VAL A 2 3.01 2.10 -6.61
C VAL A 2 1.63 1.59 -7.05
N GLU A 3 1.17 1.91 -8.28
CA GLU A 3 -0.09 1.43 -8.85
C GLU A 3 -0.27 -0.10 -8.74
N LYS A 4 0.77 -0.87 -9.09
CA LYS A 4 0.72 -2.34 -9.02
C LYS A 4 0.58 -2.84 -7.59
N THR A 5 1.34 -2.25 -6.66
CA THR A 5 1.27 -2.60 -5.24
C THR A 5 -0.11 -2.27 -4.67
N LEU A 6 -0.73 -1.15 -5.10
CA LEU A 6 -2.11 -0.80 -4.74
C LEU A 6 -3.11 -1.85 -5.24
N LYS A 7 -3.01 -2.27 -6.51
CA LYS A 7 -3.92 -3.28 -7.08
C LYS A 7 -3.90 -4.58 -6.28
N PHE A 8 -2.71 -5.08 -5.96
CA PHE A 8 -2.60 -6.28 -5.14
C PHE A 8 -3.00 -6.06 -3.68
N SER A 9 -2.74 -4.88 -3.09
CA SER A 9 -3.19 -4.57 -1.73
C SER A 9 -4.73 -4.54 -1.66
N GLY A 10 -5.38 -3.97 -2.67
CA GLY A 10 -6.84 -4.03 -2.81
C GLY A 10 -7.37 -5.45 -3.02
N PHE A 11 -6.66 -6.30 -3.77
CA PHE A 11 -6.99 -7.71 -3.87
C PHE A 11 -6.96 -8.41 -2.50
N PHE A 12 -5.89 -8.21 -1.70
CA PHE A 12 -5.82 -8.80 -0.36
C PHE A 12 -6.90 -8.27 0.60
N GLU A 13 -7.28 -7.00 0.47
CA GLU A 13 -8.41 -6.44 1.21
C GLU A 13 -9.73 -7.16 0.86
N GLN A 14 -10.04 -7.32 -0.43
CA GLN A 14 -11.28 -7.94 -0.90
C GLN A 14 -11.35 -9.44 -0.61
N GLU A 15 -10.22 -10.15 -0.75
CA GLU A 15 -10.14 -11.61 -0.56
C GLU A 15 -9.91 -12.02 0.89
N SER A 16 -9.80 -11.06 1.81
CA SER A 16 -9.76 -11.37 3.24
C SER A 16 -11.09 -12.01 3.66
N CYS A 17 -11.05 -13.28 4.09
CA CYS A 17 -12.23 -14.00 4.61
C CYS A 17 -12.81 -13.40 5.90
N GLY A 18 -12.09 -12.48 6.57
CA GLY A 18 -12.58 -11.73 7.72
C GLY A 18 -12.48 -12.44 9.07
N GLN A 19 -12.04 -13.70 9.13
CA GLN A 19 -11.96 -14.48 10.37
C GLN A 19 -10.99 -13.89 11.40
N CYS A 20 -9.84 -13.37 10.96
CA CYS A 20 -8.80 -12.84 11.84
C CYS A 20 -8.87 -11.31 11.90
N PRO A 21 -9.06 -10.69 13.07
CA PRO A 21 -9.01 -9.23 13.23
C PRO A 21 -7.76 -8.57 12.62
N PRO A 22 -6.51 -9.05 12.85
CA PRO A 22 -5.33 -8.42 12.26
C PRO A 22 -5.27 -8.55 10.74
N CYS A 23 -5.86 -9.61 10.16
CA CYS A 23 -5.99 -9.74 8.71
C CYS A 23 -6.97 -8.70 8.17
N ARG A 24 -8.21 -8.70 8.68
CA ARG A 24 -9.30 -7.84 8.21
C ARG A 24 -8.91 -6.35 8.27
N ILE A 25 -8.39 -5.91 9.41
CA ILE A 25 -8.02 -4.51 9.63
C ILE A 25 -6.70 -4.19 8.92
N GLY A 26 -5.73 -5.11 8.97
CA GLY A 26 -4.41 -4.92 8.38
C GLY A 26 -4.44 -4.74 6.86
N THR A 27 -5.13 -5.63 6.14
CA THR A 27 -5.23 -5.54 4.67
C THR A 27 -5.97 -4.29 4.23
N GLN A 28 -7.01 -3.89 4.97
CA GLN A 28 -7.74 -2.65 4.73
C GLN A 28 -6.84 -1.41 4.92
N GLU A 29 -6.14 -1.28 6.04
CA GLU A 29 -5.24 -0.15 6.28
C GLU A 29 -4.11 -0.05 5.23
N LEU A 30 -3.54 -1.19 4.82
CA LEU A 30 -2.56 -1.23 3.74
C LEU A 30 -3.14 -0.71 2.43
N ALA A 31 -4.33 -1.16 2.03
CA ALA A 31 -4.99 -0.73 0.80
C ALA A 31 -5.34 0.77 0.83
N ILE A 32 -5.81 1.30 1.97
CA ILE A 32 -6.12 2.71 2.16
C ILE A 32 -4.86 3.57 2.01
N LEU A 33 -3.77 3.21 2.68
CA LEU A 33 -2.51 3.97 2.60
C LEU A 33 -1.90 3.92 1.20
N MET A 34 -1.92 2.76 0.55
CA MET A 34 -1.47 2.64 -0.84
C MET A 34 -2.28 3.53 -1.78
N ARG A 35 -3.59 3.65 -1.57
CA ARG A 35 -4.47 4.51 -2.37
C ARG A 35 -4.17 5.98 -2.13
N LYS A 36 -4.00 6.36 -0.86
CA LYS A 36 -3.58 7.72 -0.47
C LYS A 36 -2.31 8.16 -1.20
N ILE A 37 -1.29 7.28 -1.28
CA ILE A 37 -0.03 7.55 -1.97
C ILE A 37 -0.22 7.63 -3.49
N GLU A 38 -0.95 6.69 -4.11
CA GLU A 38 -1.18 6.69 -5.56
C GLU A 38 -1.99 7.92 -6.03
N ASP A 39 -2.92 8.39 -5.21
CA ASP A 39 -3.75 9.58 -5.46
C ASP A 39 -2.99 10.90 -5.21
N GLY A 40 -1.73 10.83 -4.76
CA GLY A 40 -0.90 12.00 -4.53
C GLY A 40 -1.19 12.76 -3.24
N SER A 41 -2.01 12.20 -2.36
CA SER A 41 -2.31 12.77 -1.04
C SER A 41 -1.46 12.16 0.09
N GLY A 42 -0.54 11.25 -0.25
CA GLY A 42 0.35 10.58 0.69
C GLY A 42 1.42 11.50 1.27
N GLU A 43 1.89 11.16 2.46
CA GLU A 43 2.92 11.88 3.21
C GLU A 43 4.04 10.92 3.62
N GLU A 44 5.22 11.46 3.95
CA GLU A 44 6.38 10.64 4.34
C GLU A 44 6.09 9.74 5.57
N ARG A 45 5.25 10.22 6.49
CA ARG A 45 4.77 9.43 7.64
C ARG A 45 3.96 8.19 7.25
N ASP A 46 3.30 8.21 6.09
CA ASP A 46 2.53 7.07 5.61
C ASP A 46 3.44 5.92 5.19
N LEU A 47 4.65 6.19 4.70
CA LEU A 47 5.65 5.16 4.39
C LEU A 47 6.09 4.42 5.66
N ALA A 48 6.33 5.17 6.74
CA ALA A 48 6.64 4.57 8.04
C ALA A 48 5.44 3.76 8.56
N LYS A 49 4.21 4.29 8.44
CA LYS A 49 3.00 3.59 8.86
C LYS A 49 2.78 2.29 8.09
N LEU A 50 3.02 2.25 6.78
CA LEU A 50 2.98 1.02 5.98
C LEU A 50 3.91 -0.06 6.56
N LEU A 51 5.16 0.30 6.88
CA LEU A 51 6.13 -0.64 7.45
C LEU A 51 5.74 -1.11 8.85
N GLN A 52 5.20 -0.20 9.68
CA GLN A 52 4.69 -0.55 11.01
C GLN A 52 3.55 -1.57 10.94
N ILE A 53 2.57 -1.33 10.06
CA ILE A 53 1.48 -2.28 9.84
C ILE A 53 2.04 -3.62 9.35
N CYS A 54 2.93 -3.62 8.37
CA CYS A 54 3.55 -4.84 7.87
C CYS A 54 4.25 -5.63 8.98
N GLY A 55 4.99 -4.97 9.88
CA GLY A 55 5.64 -5.61 11.03
C GLY A 55 4.65 -6.17 12.05
N PHE A 56 3.52 -5.48 12.26
CA PHE A 56 2.50 -5.90 13.23
C PHE A 56 1.69 -7.11 12.76
N VAL A 57 1.29 -7.16 11.48
CA VAL A 57 0.34 -8.18 10.99
C VAL A 57 1.02 -9.43 10.42
N LYS A 58 2.31 -9.36 10.11
CA LYS A 58 3.04 -10.47 9.50
C LYS A 58 3.13 -11.63 10.49
N GLY A 59 2.60 -12.79 10.08
CA GLY A 59 2.60 -14.01 10.88
C GLY A 59 1.51 -14.08 11.96
N THR A 60 0.61 -13.10 12.06
CA THR A 60 -0.44 -13.08 13.09
C THR A 60 -1.79 -13.63 12.61
N GLY A 61 -1.92 -13.94 11.31
CA GLY A 61 -3.14 -14.51 10.73
C GLY A 61 -3.25 -16.02 10.94
N PHE A 62 -4.49 -16.53 10.96
CA PHE A 62 -4.76 -17.97 10.96
C PHE A 62 -4.25 -18.65 9.68
N CYS A 63 -4.38 -17.98 8.54
CA CYS A 63 -3.78 -18.38 7.27
C CYS A 63 -2.67 -17.40 6.85
N THR A 64 -2.02 -17.68 5.71
CA THR A 64 -0.87 -16.90 5.21
C THR A 64 -1.24 -15.66 4.40
N LEU A 65 -2.52 -15.35 4.22
CA LEU A 65 -2.98 -14.23 3.38
C LEU A 65 -2.40 -12.89 3.85
N VAL A 66 -2.57 -12.55 5.12
CA VAL A 66 -2.06 -11.28 5.68
C VAL A 66 -0.53 -11.19 5.65
N THR A 67 0.14 -12.32 5.82
CA THR A 67 1.60 -12.42 5.67
C THR A 67 2.02 -12.12 4.23
N GLY A 68 1.30 -12.64 3.24
CA GLY A 68 1.52 -12.33 1.83
C GLY A 68 1.32 -10.85 1.52
N ALA A 69 0.24 -10.24 2.02
CA ALA A 69 -0.04 -8.82 1.87
C ALA A 69 1.07 -7.94 2.48
N ALA A 70 1.51 -8.25 3.69
CA ALA A 70 2.57 -7.52 4.37
C ALA A 70 3.92 -7.65 3.64
N VAL A 71 4.29 -8.86 3.21
CA VAL A 71 5.55 -9.10 2.50
C VAL A 71 5.58 -8.37 1.15
N LEU A 72 4.45 -8.35 0.43
CA LEU A 72 4.32 -7.61 -0.82
C LEU A 72 4.61 -6.11 -0.59
N VAL A 73 3.87 -5.46 0.30
CA VAL A 73 4.02 -4.00 0.54
C VAL A 73 5.41 -3.69 1.07
N GLN A 74 5.91 -4.46 2.05
CA GLN A 74 7.23 -4.28 2.64
C GLN A 74 8.34 -4.34 1.57
N ASN A 75 8.29 -5.33 0.68
CA ASN A 75 9.30 -5.47 -0.38
C ASN A 75 9.14 -4.42 -1.46
N SER A 76 7.92 -4.09 -1.88
CA SER A 76 7.66 -3.02 -2.84
C SER A 76 8.24 -1.70 -2.35
N LEU A 77 7.98 -1.33 -1.09
CA LEU A 77 8.52 -0.09 -0.52
C LEU A 77 10.04 -0.14 -0.35
N ARG A 78 10.62 -1.29 0.02
CA ARG A 78 12.07 -1.43 0.18
C ARG A 78 12.81 -1.32 -1.15
N LEU A 79 12.32 -2.00 -2.19
CA LEU A 79 13.01 -2.09 -3.49
C LEU A 79 12.77 -0.85 -4.36
N PHE A 80 11.61 -0.23 -4.24
CA PHE A 80 11.19 0.88 -5.10
C PHE A 80 10.95 2.17 -4.31
N ARG A 81 11.62 2.35 -3.18
CA ARG A 81 11.40 3.46 -2.24
C ARG A 81 11.35 4.83 -2.93
N GLN A 82 12.28 5.06 -3.86
CA GLN A 82 12.37 6.32 -4.61
C GLN A 82 11.09 6.63 -5.38
N GLU A 83 10.41 5.62 -5.96
CA GLU A 83 9.15 5.84 -6.65
C GLU A 83 8.04 6.29 -5.70
N PHE A 84 7.98 5.74 -4.48
CA PHE A 84 7.00 6.15 -3.47
C PHE A 84 7.26 7.58 -2.99
N GLU A 85 8.51 7.92 -2.72
CA GLU A 85 8.94 9.27 -2.34
C GLU A 85 8.62 10.28 -3.46
N GLU A 86 8.78 9.89 -4.73
CA GLU A 86 8.42 10.74 -5.86
C GLU A 86 6.91 11.01 -5.96
N HIS A 87 6.06 10.01 -5.71
CA HIS A 87 4.60 10.22 -5.67
C HIS A 87 4.20 11.24 -4.58
N ILE A 88 4.83 11.13 -3.40
CA ILE A 88 4.60 12.05 -2.28
C ILE A 88 5.10 13.45 -2.63
N ARG A 89 6.34 13.58 -3.12
CA ARG A 89 6.96 14.87 -3.44
C ARG A 89 6.21 15.62 -4.54
N LEU A 90 5.75 14.92 -5.56
CA LEU A 90 5.03 15.53 -6.68
C LEU A 90 3.53 15.72 -6.39
N GLY A 91 3.00 15.10 -5.33
CA GLY A 91 1.57 15.10 -5.05
C GLY A 91 0.74 14.45 -6.15
N ARG A 92 1.33 13.55 -6.94
CA ARG A 92 0.69 12.82 -8.04
C ARG A 92 1.53 11.63 -8.49
N CYS A 93 0.93 10.71 -9.22
CA CYS A 93 1.69 9.69 -9.94
C CYS A 93 2.56 10.33 -11.05
N PRO A 94 3.89 10.11 -11.06
CA PRO A 94 4.80 10.63 -12.10
C PRO A 94 4.58 9.96 -13.46
N PHE A 95 4.02 8.74 -13.48
CA PHE A 95 3.84 7.94 -14.69
C PHE A 95 2.45 8.05 -15.32
N LYS A 96 1.46 8.66 -14.65
CA LYS A 96 0.16 8.93 -15.26
C LYS A 96 0.29 10.10 -16.23
N PRO A 97 -0.24 9.99 -17.46
CA PRO A 97 -0.25 11.11 -18.39
C PRO A 97 -1.05 12.25 -17.77
N VAL A 98 -0.51 13.47 -17.84
CA VAL A 98 -1.25 14.68 -17.48
C VAL A 98 -2.42 14.80 -18.45
N PRO A 99 -3.68 14.91 -17.98
CA PRO A 99 -4.80 15.11 -18.88
C PRO A 99 -4.54 16.38 -19.71
N VAL A 100 -4.62 16.23 -21.03
CA VAL A 100 -4.48 17.34 -21.97
C VAL A 100 -5.60 18.34 -21.68
N GLY A 101 -5.27 19.48 -21.06
CA GLY A 101 -6.23 20.54 -20.70
C GLY A 101 -6.29 20.95 -19.23
N ALA A 102 -5.41 20.47 -18.36
CA ALA A 102 -5.24 21.04 -17.01
C ALA A 102 -4.30 22.25 -17.07
N GLU A 103 -4.87 23.44 -17.27
CA GLU A 103 -4.24 24.75 -17.03
C GLU A 103 -4.27 25.10 -15.53
#